data_AF-A0A820QZE2-F1
#
_entry.id   AF-A0A820QZE2-F1
#
_cell.length_a   1.000
_cell.length_b   1.000
_cell.length_c   1.000
_cell.angle_alpha   90.00
_cell.angle_beta   90.00
_cell.angle_gamma   90.00
#
_symmetry.space_group_name_H-M   'P 1'
#
loop_
_entity.id
_entity.type
_entity.pdbx_description
1 polymer ?
#
loop_
_entity_poly.entity_id
_entity_poly.type
_entity_poly.pdbx_seq_one_letter_code
_entity_poly.pdbx_strand_id
1 'polypeptide(L)'
;HLQLKDLISALYEEPLSRRLLQRARRQHKQIKRLQTFLSNRPDIIICQTDKSSGFYIGDAKTIELKAYEYMNTTKAYKAITDGHCPLLENLNAVQSLLGNLLQRKAITKELYDKIYPKINKLELAHFH
;
A
#
# COMPACT_ATOMS: atom_id res chain seq x y z
N HIS A 1 -38.32 14.92 -22.70
CA HIS A 1 -37.02 14.78 -22.00
C HIS A 1 -37.25 14.76 -20.50
N LEU A 2 -37.74 13.64 -19.95
CA LEU A 2 -37.71 13.41 -18.50
C LEU A 2 -36.26 13.11 -18.14
N GLN A 3 -35.68 13.98 -17.31
CA GLN A 3 -34.24 14.04 -17.12
C GLN A 3 -33.80 12.88 -16.23
N LEU A 4 -32.76 12.17 -16.66
CA LEU A 4 -32.12 11.07 -15.91
C LEU A 4 -31.88 11.42 -14.43
N LYS A 5 -31.67 12.71 -14.13
CA LYS A 5 -31.56 13.26 -12.78
C LYS A 5 -32.79 13.03 -11.90
N ASP A 6 -34.00 13.21 -12.42
CA ASP A 6 -35.24 13.05 -11.65
C ASP A 6 -35.48 11.58 -11.32
N LEU A 7 -35.12 10.68 -12.24
CA LEU A 7 -35.18 9.23 -12.03
C LEU A 7 -34.15 8.77 -10.97
N ILE A 8 -32.93 9.32 -11.03
CA ILE A 8 -31.87 9.03 -10.07
C ILE A 8 -32.27 9.56 -8.68
N SER A 9 -32.76 10.79 -8.56
CA SER A 9 -33.23 11.34 -7.29
C SER A 9 -34.38 10.51 -6.70
N ALA A 10 -35.36 10.09 -7.50
CA ALA A 10 -36.44 9.22 -7.03
C ALA A 10 -35.91 7.88 -6.48
N LEU A 11 -34.92 7.27 -7.14
CA LEU A 11 -34.29 6.03 -6.68
C LEU A 11 -33.46 6.19 -5.40
N TYR A 12 -32.92 7.38 -5.12
CA TYR A 12 -32.18 7.69 -3.89
C TYR A 12 -33.08 8.18 -2.74
N GLU A 13 -34.25 8.73 -3.04
CA GLU A 13 -35.25 9.20 -2.08
C GLU A 13 -36.26 8.10 -1.67
N GLU A 14 -36.35 7.01 -2.42
CA GLU A 14 -37.20 5.88 -2.06
C GLU A 14 -36.74 5.23 -0.74
N PRO A 15 -37.61 5.15 0.27
CA PRO A 15 -37.26 4.54 1.54
C PRO A 15 -36.93 3.06 1.31
N LEU A 16 -35.74 2.64 1.76
CA LEU A 16 -35.28 1.26 1.67
C LEU A 16 -36.38 0.29 2.09
N SER A 17 -36.67 -0.70 1.24
CA SER A 17 -37.65 -1.73 1.57
C SER A 17 -37.34 -2.34 2.95
N ARG A 18 -38.39 -2.66 3.73
CA ARG A 18 -38.22 -3.22 5.08
C ARG A 18 -37.26 -4.42 5.11
N ARG A 19 -37.23 -5.22 4.04
CA ARG A 19 -36.30 -6.35 3.87
C ARG A 19 -34.84 -5.91 3.75
N LEU A 20 -34.55 -4.89 2.93
CA LEU A 20 -33.21 -4.33 2.80
C LEU A 20 -32.74 -3.70 4.11
N LEU A 21 -33.62 -2.99 4.79
CA LEU A 21 -33.32 -2.35 6.07
C LEU A 21 -33.03 -3.39 7.18
N GLN A 22 -33.80 -4.49 7.22
CA GLN A 22 -33.50 -5.62 8.10
C GLN A 22 -32.18 -6.31 7.75
N ARG A 23 -31.88 -6.51 6.46
CA ARG A 23 -30.60 -7.07 6.00
C ARG A 23 -29.43 -6.20 6.43
N ALA A 24 -29.50 -4.89 6.21
CA ALA A 24 -28.47 -3.94 6.60
C ALA A 24 -28.24 -3.95 8.13
N ARG A 25 -29.31 -3.98 8.93
CA ARG A 25 -29.21 -4.11 10.40
C ARG A 25 -28.53 -5.41 10.83
N ARG A 26 -28.83 -6.54 10.18
CA ARG A 26 -28.18 -7.84 10.46
C ARG A 26 -26.71 -7.80 10.12
N GLN A 27 -26.35 -7.27 8.95
CA GLN A 27 -24.95 -7.12 8.52
C GLN A 27 -24.18 -6.20 9.45
N HIS A 28 -24.76 -5.05 9.83
CA HIS A 28 -24.13 -4.13 10.79
C HIS A 28 -23.86 -4.80 12.15
N LYS A 29 -24.82 -5.59 12.65
CA LYS A 29 -24.63 -6.37 13.89
C LYS A 29 -23.52 -7.42 13.77
N GLN A 30 -23.40 -8.08 12.62
CA GLN A 30 -22.30 -9.01 12.34
C GLN A 30 -20.95 -8.30 12.31
N ILE A 31 -20.84 -7.16 11.61
CA ILE A 31 -19.63 -6.35 11.55
C ILE A 31 -19.20 -5.92 12.96
N LYS A 32 -20.11 -5.40 13.78
CA LYS A 32 -19.79 -5.02 15.16
C LYS A 32 -19.26 -6.19 15.99
N ARG A 33 -19.88 -7.37 15.86
CA ARG A 33 -19.40 -8.59 16.55
C ARG A 33 -18.01 -9.01 16.09
N LEU A 34 -17.73 -8.93 14.79
CA LEU A 34 -16.41 -9.24 14.26
C LEU A 34 -15.36 -8.24 14.77
N GLN A 35 -15.68 -6.94 14.78
CA GLN A 35 -14.78 -5.91 15.33
C GLN A 35 -14.45 -6.18 16.80
N THR A 36 -15.45 -6.49 17.63
CA THR A 36 -15.24 -6.82 19.05
C THR A 36 -14.47 -8.15 19.24
N PHE A 37 -14.68 -9.13 18.36
CA PHE A 37 -13.92 -10.37 18.40
C PHE A 37 -12.44 -10.12 18.07
N LEU A 38 -12.16 -9.40 16.98
CA LEU A 38 -10.81 -9.08 16.53
C LEU A 38 -10.05 -8.19 17.52
N SER A 39 -10.73 -7.24 18.18
CA SER A 39 -10.09 -6.40 19.20
C SER A 39 -9.54 -7.18 20.40
N ASN A 40 -10.07 -8.40 20.64
CA ASN A 40 -9.63 -9.29 21.71
C ASN A 40 -8.71 -10.42 21.20
N ARG A 41 -8.32 -10.40 19.92
CA ARG A 41 -7.51 -11.44 19.27
C ARG A 41 -6.31 -10.80 18.56
N PRO A 42 -5.31 -10.32 19.32
CA PRO A 42 -4.10 -9.74 18.73
C PRO A 42 -3.27 -10.77 17.95
N ASP A 43 -3.55 -12.06 18.16
CA ASP A 43 -3.00 -13.17 17.39
C ASP A 43 -3.55 -13.25 15.96
N ILE A 44 -4.64 -12.55 15.62
CA ILE A 44 -5.20 -12.56 14.26
C ILE A 44 -4.76 -11.31 13.52
N ILE A 45 -4.16 -11.50 12.35
CA ILE A 45 -3.77 -10.42 11.44
C ILE A 45 -4.57 -10.52 10.15
N ILE A 46 -5.04 -9.36 9.69
CA ILE A 46 -5.73 -9.19 8.41
C ILE A 46 -4.81 -8.38 7.50
N CYS A 47 -4.32 -9.01 6.44
CA CYS A 47 -3.48 -8.36 5.43
C CYS A 47 -4.26 -8.21 4.13
N GLN A 48 -4.16 -7.04 3.50
CA GLN A 48 -4.58 -6.88 2.11
C GLN A 48 -3.52 -7.50 1.20
N THR A 49 -3.92 -8.40 0.30
CA THR A 49 -2.97 -8.97 -0.65
C THR A 49 -2.74 -8.00 -1.80
N ASP A 50 -1.50 -7.92 -2.29
CA ASP A 50 -1.09 -7.14 -3.46
C ASP A 50 -1.66 -7.71 -4.77
N LYS A 51 -1.80 -9.04 -4.86
CA LYS A 51 -2.16 -9.77 -6.08
C LYS A 51 -3.67 -10.01 -6.26
N SER A 52 -4.49 -9.71 -5.26
CA SER A 52 -5.95 -9.89 -5.36
C SER A 52 -6.71 -8.85 -4.53
N SER A 53 -7.95 -8.54 -4.90
CA SER A 53 -8.87 -7.75 -4.06
C SER A 53 -9.31 -8.45 -2.78
N GLY A 54 -8.69 -9.60 -2.45
CA GLY A 54 -8.93 -10.37 -1.25
C GLY A 54 -8.12 -9.92 -0.04
N PHE A 55 -8.62 -10.29 1.13
CA PHE A 55 -7.92 -10.17 2.40
C PHE A 55 -7.42 -11.55 2.82
N TYR A 56 -6.16 -11.63 3.24
CA TYR A 56 -5.64 -12.77 3.96
C TYR A 56 -5.92 -12.60 5.45
N ILE A 57 -6.52 -13.61 6.07
CA ILE A 57 -6.72 -13.67 7.53
C ILE A 57 -5.86 -14.83 8.02
N GLY A 58 -4.90 -14.53 8.91
CA GLY A 58 -3.97 -15.52 9.43
C GLY A 58 -3.54 -15.22 10.86
N ASP A 59 -2.81 -16.16 11.44
CA ASP A 59 -2.20 -15.99 12.75
C ASP A 59 -0.91 -15.17 12.66
N ALA A 60 -0.71 -14.27 13.62
CA ALA A 60 0.42 -13.35 13.70
C ALA A 60 1.76 -14.09 13.69
N LYS A 61 1.87 -15.17 14.48
CA LYS A 61 3.10 -15.97 14.57
C LYS A 61 3.44 -16.63 13.23
N THR A 62 2.42 -17.10 12.52
CA THR A 62 2.59 -17.69 11.18
C THR A 62 3.08 -16.65 10.16
N ILE A 63 2.58 -15.41 10.24
CA ILE A 63 3.03 -14.32 9.36
C ILE A 63 4.46 -13.92 9.69
N GLU A 64 4.80 -13.77 10.97
CA GLU A 64 6.16 -13.48 11.41
C GLU A 64 7.15 -14.55 10.94
N LEU A 65 6.78 -15.83 11.07
CA LEU A 65 7.62 -16.93 10.61
C LEU A 65 7.87 -16.86 9.10
N LYS A 66 6.81 -16.66 8.30
CA LYS A 66 6.94 -16.52 6.83
C LYS A 66 7.78 -15.30 6.45
N ALA A 67 7.61 -14.18 7.15
CA ALA A 67 8.42 -13.00 6.95
C ALA A 67 9.89 -13.31 7.25
N TYR A 68 10.18 -13.98 8.36
CA TYR A 68 11.53 -14.38 8.76
C TYR A 68 12.17 -15.37 7.76
N GLU A 69 11.41 -16.37 7.29
CA GLU A 69 11.86 -17.32 6.26
C GLU A 69 12.19 -16.61 4.95
N TYR A 70 11.33 -15.70 4.51
CA TYR A 70 11.56 -14.88 3.32
C TYR A 70 12.76 -13.95 3.49
N MET A 71 12.92 -13.33 4.67
CA MET A 71 14.08 -12.51 5.01
C MET A 71 15.39 -13.30 4.91
N ASN A 72 15.42 -14.51 5.46
CA ASN A 72 16.61 -15.36 5.47
C ASN A 72 16.98 -15.87 4.07
N THR A 73 15.99 -16.23 3.27
CA THR A 73 16.20 -16.73 1.91
C THR A 73 16.64 -15.62 0.95
N THR A 74 16.03 -14.44 1.04
CA THR A 74 16.27 -13.35 0.08
C THR A 74 17.34 -12.36 0.53
N LYS A 75 17.72 -12.34 1.82
CA LYS A 75 18.54 -11.29 2.46
C LYS A 75 17.97 -9.87 2.29
N ALA A 76 16.74 -9.71 1.80
CA ALA A 76 16.18 -8.42 1.37
C ALA A 76 16.11 -7.38 2.50
N TYR A 77 15.89 -7.84 3.74
CA TYR A 77 15.69 -6.96 4.89
C TYR A 77 16.95 -6.77 5.75
N LYS A 78 18.02 -7.54 5.50
CA LYS A 78 19.28 -7.42 6.24
C LYS A 78 19.89 -6.02 6.11
N ALA A 79 19.72 -5.40 4.94
CA ALA A 79 20.11 -4.01 4.71
C ALA A 79 19.28 -3.01 5.53
N ILE A 80 17.99 -3.29 5.75
CA ILE A 80 17.08 -2.38 6.49
C ILE A 80 17.38 -2.41 7.99
N THR A 81 17.70 -3.58 8.57
CA THR A 81 18.02 -3.71 10.01
C THR A 81 19.36 -3.08 10.38
N ASP A 82 20.33 -3.12 9.47
CA ASP A 82 21.70 -2.65 9.72
C ASP A 82 21.82 -1.13 9.50
N GLY A 83 20.72 -0.43 9.22
CA GLY A 83 20.68 1.00 8.90
C GLY A 83 21.29 1.35 7.53
N HIS A 84 21.66 0.33 6.74
CA HIS A 84 22.37 0.49 5.48
C HIS A 84 21.39 0.53 4.30
N CYS A 85 21.19 1.69 3.68
CA CYS A 85 20.36 1.78 2.49
C CYS A 85 21.00 0.99 1.32
N PRO A 86 20.35 -0.07 0.80
CA PRO A 86 20.92 -0.92 -0.25
C PRO A 86 21.04 -0.18 -1.60
N LEU A 87 20.38 0.97 -1.74
CA LEU A 87 20.42 1.81 -2.93
C LEU A 87 21.42 2.97 -2.81
N LEU A 88 22.13 3.11 -1.69
CA LEU A 88 22.97 4.26 -1.41
C LEU A 88 24.14 4.38 -2.41
N GLU A 89 24.79 3.27 -2.74
CA GLU A 89 25.89 3.26 -3.72
C GLU A 89 25.40 3.67 -5.11
N ASN A 90 24.27 3.10 -5.55
CA ASN A 90 23.64 3.46 -6.83
C ASN A 90 23.21 4.92 -6.85
N LEU A 91 22.63 5.43 -5.75
CA LEU A 91 22.26 6.83 -5.60
C LEU A 91 23.49 7.73 -5.77
N ASN A 92 24.58 7.44 -5.04
CA ASN A 92 25.81 8.21 -5.10
C ASN A 92 26.43 8.20 -6.50
N ALA A 93 26.42 7.05 -7.17
CA ALA A 93 26.91 6.92 -8.54
C ALA A 93 26.10 7.79 -9.53
N VAL A 94 24.77 7.76 -9.46
CA VAL A 94 23.89 8.56 -10.32
C VAL A 94 24.06 10.05 -10.03
N GLN A 95 24.08 10.45 -8.75
CA GLN A 95 24.28 11.86 -8.38
C GLN A 95 25.63 12.39 -8.85
N SER A 96 26.69 11.58 -8.75
CA SER A 96 28.03 11.93 -9.24
C SER A 96 28.05 12.07 -10.77
N LEU A 97 27.41 11.16 -11.50
CA LEU A 97 27.28 11.23 -12.95
C LEU A 97 26.55 12.51 -13.39
N LEU A 98 25.40 12.81 -12.77
CA LEU A 98 24.63 14.01 -13.06
C LEU A 98 25.42 15.28 -12.74
N GLY A 99 26.16 15.29 -11.63
CA GLY A 99 27.04 16.41 -11.27
C GLY A 99 28.12 16.65 -12.32
N ASN A 100 28.76 15.59 -12.80
CA ASN A 100 29.76 15.67 -13.87
C ASN A 100 29.17 16.19 -15.19
N LEU A 101 27.96 15.75 -15.54
CA LEU A 101 27.26 16.22 -16.75
C LEU A 101 26.91 17.71 -16.65
N LEU A 102 26.48 18.18 -15.47
CA LEU A 102 26.20 19.60 -15.24
C LEU A 102 27.48 20.44 -15.32
N GLN A 103 28.58 20.00 -14.70
CA GLN A 103 29.88 20.69 -14.76
C GLN A 103 30.40 20.81 -16.20
N ARG A 104 30.22 19.76 -17.01
CA ARG A 104 30.58 19.74 -18.43
C ARG A 104 29.58 20.49 -19.33
N LYS A 105 28.54 21.10 -18.76
CA LYS A 105 27.46 21.78 -19.49
C LYS A 105 26.74 20.87 -20.50
N ALA A 106 26.75 19.56 -20.28
CA ALA A 106 26.05 18.58 -21.11
C ALA A 106 24.54 18.54 -20.81
N ILE A 107 24.13 19.02 -19.63
CA ILE A 107 22.73 19.19 -19.23
C ILE A 107 22.51 20.58 -18.63
N THR A 108 21.29 21.09 -18.71
CA THR A 108 20.91 22.35 -18.07
C THR A 108 20.67 22.15 -16.57
N LYS A 109 20.77 23.24 -15.80
CA LYS A 109 20.45 23.22 -14.36
C LYS A 109 19.01 22.77 -14.10
N GLU A 110 18.06 23.22 -14.91
CA GLU A 110 16.65 22.81 -14.79
C GLU A 110 16.48 21.30 -15.02
N LEU A 111 17.16 20.73 -16.02
CA LEU A 111 17.10 19.30 -16.27
C LEU A 111 17.73 18.51 -15.12
N TYR A 112 18.89 18.97 -14.61
CA TYR A 112 19.54 18.40 -13.44
C TYR A 112 18.59 18.37 -12.24
N ASP A 113 17.98 19.51 -11.86
CA ASP A 113 17.08 19.60 -10.70
C ASP A 113 15.84 18.70 -10.85
N LYS A 114 15.37 18.48 -12.09
CA LYS A 114 14.23 17.62 -12.40
C LYS A 114 14.56 16.13 -12.26
N ILE A 115 15.76 15.70 -12.66
CA ILE A 115 16.16 14.28 -12.67
C ILE A 115 17.03 13.88 -11.48
N TYR A 116 17.44 14.82 -10.64
CA TYR A 116 18.28 14.55 -9.48
C TYR A 116 17.56 13.63 -8.48
N PRO A 117 18.08 12.41 -8.25
CA PRO A 117 17.42 11.47 -7.36
C PRO A 117 17.57 11.91 -5.91
N LYS A 118 16.46 11.86 -5.16
CA LYS A 118 16.40 12.20 -3.73
C LYS A 118 16.27 10.93 -2.91
N ILE A 119 17.05 10.83 -1.83
CA ILE A 119 17.10 9.63 -0.98
C ILE A 119 15.72 9.25 -0.41
N ASN A 120 14.89 10.24 -0.09
CA ASN A 120 13.54 10.06 0.45
C ASN A 120 12.47 9.71 -0.60
N LYS A 121 12.86 9.62 -1.88
CA LYS A 121 12.01 9.18 -2.99
C LYS A 121 12.53 7.90 -3.65
N LEU A 122 13.54 7.26 -3.05
CA LEU A 122 14.04 5.97 -3.52
C LEU A 122 13.05 4.89 -3.12
N GLU A 123 12.53 4.20 -4.13
CA GLU A 123 11.75 2.99 -3.94
C GLU A 123 12.56 1.84 -4.55
N LEU A 124 12.66 0.72 -3.82
CA LEU A 124 13.08 -0.53 -4.44
C LEU A 124 11.99 -0.89 -5.43
N ALA A 125 12.32 -0.90 -6.73
CA ALA A 125 11.41 -1.38 -7.75
C ALA A 125 10.93 -2.77 -7.32
N HIS A 126 9.62 -2.91 -7.09
CA HIS A 126 9.00 -4.16 -6.67
C HIS A 126 9.45 -5.28 -7.62
N PHE A 127 10.22 -6.24 -7.09
CA PHE A 127 10.45 -7.51 -7.76
C PHE A 127 9.08 -8.19 -7.87
N HIS A 128 8.58 -8.34 -9.11
CA HIS A 128 7.29 -8.99 -9.42
C HIS A 128 7.25 -10.48 -9.02
#